data_AF-A0A921Z510-F1
#
_entry.id   AF-A0A921Z510-F1
#
_cell.length_a   1.000
_cell.length_b   1.000
_cell.length_c   1.000
_cell.angle_alpha   90.00
_cell.angle_beta   90.00
_cell.angle_gamma   90.00
#
_symmetry.space_group_name_H-M   'P 1'
#
loop_
_entity.id
_entity.type
_entity.pdbx_description
1 polymer ?
#
loop_
_entity_poly.entity_id
_entity_poly.type
_entity_poly.pdbx_seq_one_letter_code
_entity_poly.pdbx_strand_id
1 'polypeptide(L)'
;MFSYKYLSKQHLQGFNKYKYSAIDTSPLSNYVMHPTWNFITKFIPKWIAPNVITFAGFLCMVAAVVLLTVYDYDWRASVRWTERQTEYGIPGWAFTTCGVLIFLAYNLDGLDGKQARRLGVSGPLGELFDHGLDSYIVFLIPYAVISIFGRDPVYSVVCFRGFLMVMSIVINFYISHWEKYNTGTLYLPWGYDISMWVSSMIFIIAGVCGPDAFKFYLFGDVTFAVSFETLAHCIGLFTTLPVAVYNVYL
;
A
#
# COMPACT_ATOMS: atom_id res chain seq x y z
N MET A 1 2.29 -34.96 10.91
CA MET A 1 2.04 -33.61 10.37
C MET A 1 3.10 -33.15 9.37
N PHE A 2 4.38 -33.49 9.55
CA PHE A 2 5.49 -33.04 8.68
C PHE A 2 5.72 -33.82 7.38
N SER A 3 4.94 -34.87 7.11
CA SER A 3 5.14 -35.75 5.92
C SER A 3 4.28 -35.36 4.71
N TYR A 4 3.45 -34.32 4.82
CA TYR A 4 2.59 -33.89 3.73
C TYR A 4 3.40 -33.06 2.71
N LYS A 5 3.59 -33.60 1.51
CA LYS A 5 4.22 -32.86 0.41
C LYS A 5 3.16 -32.04 -0.32
N TYR A 6 3.05 -30.76 0.07
CA TYR A 6 2.17 -29.79 -0.59
C TYR A 6 2.54 -29.60 -2.08
N LEU A 7 3.84 -29.65 -2.42
CA LEU A 7 4.33 -29.54 -3.78
C LEU A 7 4.72 -30.89 -4.38
N SER A 8 4.11 -31.24 -5.51
CA SER A 8 4.49 -32.41 -6.29
C SER A 8 5.79 -32.14 -7.08
N LYS A 9 6.47 -33.20 -7.54
CA LYS A 9 7.62 -33.04 -8.45
C LYS A 9 7.26 -32.29 -9.74
N GLN A 10 6.02 -32.45 -10.22
CA GLN A 10 5.53 -31.71 -11.39
C GLN A 10 5.40 -30.20 -11.10
N HIS A 11 4.90 -29.82 -9.91
CA HIS A 11 4.86 -28.40 -9.52
C HIS A 11 6.26 -27.79 -9.46
N LEU A 12 7.22 -28.52 -8.88
CA LEU A 12 8.62 -28.07 -8.79
C LEU A 12 9.29 -27.93 -10.17
N GLN A 13 9.00 -28.84 -11.11
CA GLN A 13 9.51 -28.73 -12.49
C GLN A 13 8.93 -27.52 -13.23
N GLY A 14 7.70 -27.10 -12.89
CA GLY A 14 7.06 -25.90 -13.42
C GLY A 14 7.82 -24.62 -13.07
N PHE A 15 8.48 -24.55 -11.91
CA PHE A 15 9.22 -23.36 -11.48
C PHE A 15 10.39 -22.99 -12.40
N ASN A 16 11.03 -23.98 -13.04
CA ASN A 16 12.11 -23.71 -13.99
C ASN A 16 11.62 -23.07 -15.30
N LYS A 17 10.32 -23.19 -15.60
CA LYS A 17 9.67 -22.59 -16.78
C LYS A 17 8.93 -21.30 -16.44
N TYR A 18 8.89 -20.91 -15.17
CA TYR A 18 8.16 -19.73 -14.72
C TYR A 18 8.76 -18.47 -15.32
N LYS A 19 7.91 -17.61 -15.88
CA LYS A 19 8.29 -16.30 -16.38
C LYS A 19 7.30 -15.28 -15.83
N TYR A 20 7.81 -14.33 -15.06
CA TYR A 20 7.01 -13.21 -14.57
C TYR A 20 6.36 -12.47 -15.74
N SER A 21 5.04 -12.30 -15.65
CA SER A 21 4.24 -11.51 -16.59
C SER A 21 3.42 -10.49 -15.81
N ALA A 22 3.61 -9.22 -16.14
CA ALA A 22 2.80 -8.12 -15.61
C ALA A 22 2.58 -7.06 -16.69
N ILE A 23 1.40 -6.45 -16.66
CA ILE A 23 1.01 -5.37 -17.56
C ILE A 23 0.63 -4.17 -16.70
N ASP A 24 1.22 -3.03 -17.02
CA ASP A 24 0.98 -1.76 -16.36
C ASP A 24 0.60 -0.72 -17.40
N THR A 25 -0.63 -0.23 -17.33
CA THR A 25 -1.16 0.80 -18.24
C THR A 25 -1.33 2.16 -17.56
N SER A 26 -0.92 2.28 -16.29
CA SER A 26 -1.08 3.51 -15.52
C SER A 26 -0.20 4.63 -16.09
N PRO A 27 -0.75 5.82 -16.39
CA PRO A 27 0.05 6.94 -16.85
C PRO A 27 1.12 7.37 -15.83
N LEU A 28 0.78 7.38 -14.54
CA LEU A 28 1.72 7.73 -13.47
C LEU A 28 2.89 6.73 -13.47
N SER A 29 2.58 5.45 -13.55
CA SER A 29 3.59 4.39 -13.52
C SER A 29 4.48 4.45 -14.75
N ASN A 30 3.91 4.53 -15.95
CA ASN A 30 4.65 4.49 -17.20
C ASN A 30 5.49 5.74 -17.47
N TYR A 31 4.99 6.94 -17.14
CA TYR A 31 5.67 8.19 -17.47
C TYR A 31 6.52 8.76 -16.32
N VAL A 32 6.26 8.38 -15.07
CA VAL A 32 6.99 8.90 -13.91
C VAL A 32 7.75 7.80 -13.19
N MET A 33 7.06 6.75 -12.75
CA MET A 33 7.63 5.79 -11.82
C MET A 33 8.63 4.84 -12.47
N HIS A 34 8.26 4.16 -13.55
CA HIS A 34 9.15 3.25 -14.28
C HIS A 34 10.44 3.95 -14.75
N PRO A 35 10.40 5.17 -15.35
CA PRO A 35 11.61 5.92 -15.65
C PRO A 35 12.47 6.22 -14.42
N THR A 36 11.84 6.65 -13.32
CA THR A 36 12.52 6.96 -12.05
C THR A 36 13.18 5.72 -11.46
N TRP A 37 12.46 4.60 -11.35
CA TRP A 37 13.00 3.34 -10.82
C TRP A 37 14.10 2.79 -11.71
N ASN A 38 13.95 2.84 -13.04
CA ASN A 38 15.02 2.45 -13.97
C ASN A 38 16.29 3.29 -13.80
N PHE A 39 16.14 4.58 -13.50
CA PHE A 39 17.27 5.47 -13.22
C PHE A 39 17.92 5.13 -11.88
N ILE A 40 17.14 5.07 -10.79
CA ILE A 40 17.64 4.80 -9.44
C ILE A 40 18.30 3.41 -9.34
N THR A 41 17.73 2.39 -10.00
CA THR A 41 18.27 1.02 -9.99
C THR A 41 19.73 0.98 -10.47
N LYS A 42 20.17 1.90 -11.35
CA LYS A 42 21.56 1.94 -11.83
C LYS A 42 22.56 2.17 -10.69
N PHE A 43 22.16 2.87 -9.65
CA PHE A 43 22.98 3.19 -8.47
C PHE A 43 22.95 2.09 -7.41
N ILE A 44 22.02 1.15 -7.48
CA ILE A 44 21.97 0.01 -6.55
C ILE A 44 23.13 -0.94 -6.89
N PRO A 45 24.01 -1.27 -5.92
CA PRO A 45 25.08 -2.23 -6.14
C PRO A 45 24.55 -3.61 -6.54
N LYS A 46 25.24 -4.30 -7.45
CA LYS A 46 24.82 -5.63 -7.95
C LYS A 46 24.84 -6.74 -6.89
N TRP A 47 25.53 -6.54 -5.77
CA TRP A 47 25.54 -7.48 -4.65
C TRP A 47 24.32 -7.37 -3.74
N ILE A 48 23.49 -6.32 -3.90
CA ILE A 48 22.20 -6.23 -3.20
C ILE A 48 21.18 -7.08 -3.95
N ALA A 49 20.71 -8.12 -3.27
CA ALA A 49 19.65 -8.98 -3.77
C ALA A 49 18.30 -8.24 -3.79
N PRO A 50 17.43 -8.48 -4.78
CA PRO A 50 16.10 -7.86 -4.87
C PRO A 50 15.29 -8.00 -3.59
N ASN A 51 15.23 -9.20 -3.01
CA ASN A 51 14.48 -9.47 -1.78
C ASN A 51 14.94 -8.64 -0.58
N VAL A 52 16.19 -8.15 -0.55
CA VAL A 52 16.65 -7.23 0.50
C VAL A 52 16.01 -5.85 0.33
N ILE A 53 15.81 -5.41 -0.91
CA ILE A 53 15.14 -4.16 -1.25
C ILE A 53 13.66 -4.26 -0.85
N THR A 54 12.98 -5.33 -1.24
CA THR A 54 11.61 -5.65 -0.84
C THR A 54 11.46 -5.62 0.69
N PHE A 55 12.34 -6.34 1.40
CA PHE A 55 12.27 -6.44 2.85
C PHE A 55 12.54 -5.09 3.53
N ALA A 56 13.44 -4.28 2.99
CA ALA A 56 13.67 -2.92 3.48
C ALA A 56 12.41 -2.05 3.33
N GLY A 57 11.70 -2.15 2.20
CA GLY A 57 10.42 -1.46 1.99
C GLY A 57 9.36 -1.90 2.99
N PHE A 58 9.23 -3.21 3.23
CA PHE A 58 8.37 -3.75 4.26
C PHE A 58 8.70 -3.22 5.66
N LEU A 59 9.99 -3.18 6.03
CA LEU A 59 10.42 -2.64 7.33
C LEU A 59 10.12 -1.14 7.45
N CYS A 60 10.17 -0.35 6.37
CA CYS A 60 9.74 1.04 6.40
C CYS A 60 8.25 1.15 6.78
N MET A 61 7.39 0.30 6.22
CA MET A 61 5.97 0.29 6.57
C MET A 61 5.74 -0.15 8.02
N VAL A 62 6.42 -1.21 8.47
CA VAL A 62 6.34 -1.66 9.88
C VAL A 62 6.79 -0.55 10.83
N ALA A 63 7.89 0.14 10.53
CA ALA A 63 8.38 1.25 11.33
C ALA A 63 7.36 2.41 11.39
N ALA A 64 6.70 2.74 10.28
CA ALA A 64 5.64 3.76 10.27
C ALA A 64 4.46 3.38 11.17
N VAL A 65 3.96 2.14 11.08
CA VAL A 65 2.88 1.67 11.96
C VAL A 65 3.30 1.64 13.41
N VAL A 66 4.48 1.08 13.73
CA VAL A 66 4.99 1.03 15.11
C VAL A 66 5.12 2.44 15.68
N LEU A 67 5.64 3.39 14.92
CA LEU A 67 5.75 4.78 15.35
C LEU A 67 4.39 5.36 15.71
N LEU A 68 3.37 5.19 14.86
CA LEU A 68 2.01 5.66 15.14
C LEU A 68 1.39 4.94 16.33
N THR A 69 1.57 3.63 16.46
CA THR A 69 1.03 2.84 17.58
C THR A 69 1.68 3.22 18.91
N VAL A 70 2.98 3.54 18.93
CA VAL A 70 3.66 3.99 20.16
C VAL A 70 3.08 5.32 20.65
N TYR A 71 2.73 6.23 19.76
CA TYR A 71 2.12 7.51 20.13
C TYR A 71 0.60 7.44 20.37
N ASP A 72 -0.12 6.63 19.60
CA ASP A 72 -1.58 6.67 19.52
C ASP A 72 -2.20 5.32 19.12
N TYR A 73 -2.01 4.29 19.95
CA TYR A 73 -2.55 2.94 19.69
C TYR A 73 -4.10 2.90 19.67
N ASP A 74 -4.79 3.85 20.31
CA ASP A 74 -6.26 3.90 20.40
C ASP A 74 -6.90 5.00 19.55
N TRP A 75 -6.12 5.69 18.70
CA TRP A 75 -6.56 6.71 17.74
C TRP A 75 -7.27 7.91 18.36
N ARG A 76 -6.80 8.38 19.50
CA ARG A 76 -7.35 9.55 20.21
C ARG A 76 -6.50 10.79 20.09
N ALA A 77 -5.21 10.66 19.76
CA ALA A 77 -4.29 11.79 19.70
C ALA A 77 -4.59 12.75 18.54
N SER A 78 -5.23 12.26 17.47
CA SER A 78 -5.66 13.06 16.33
C SER A 78 -7.12 13.56 16.43
N VAL A 79 -7.80 13.43 17.57
CA VAL A 79 -9.15 14.00 17.75
C VAL A 79 -9.06 15.52 17.83
N ARG A 80 -10.06 16.27 17.31
CA ARG A 80 -10.02 17.74 17.34
C ARG A 80 -9.91 18.22 18.77
N TRP A 81 -9.02 19.18 19.00
CA TRP A 81 -8.88 19.86 20.28
C TRP A 81 -10.25 20.38 20.73
N THR A 82 -10.80 19.73 21.75
CA THR A 82 -11.89 20.26 22.56
C THR A 82 -11.29 20.70 23.89
N GLU A 83 -11.90 21.67 24.58
CA GLU A 83 -11.46 22.19 25.89
C GLU A 83 -11.22 21.11 26.98
N ARG A 84 -11.59 19.84 26.71
CA ARG A 84 -11.49 18.70 27.62
C ARG A 84 -10.33 17.72 27.35
N GLN A 85 -9.49 17.90 26.33
CA GLN A 85 -8.38 16.97 26.08
C GLN A 85 -7.00 17.55 26.44
N THR A 86 -6.29 16.78 27.26
CA THR A 86 -4.94 17.00 27.76
C THR A 86 -3.87 16.46 26.81
N GLU A 87 -2.90 17.29 26.44
CA GLU A 87 -1.46 17.04 26.21
C GLU A 87 -0.93 15.91 25.30
N TYR A 88 -1.72 14.93 24.86
CA TYR A 88 -1.25 13.82 24.01
C TYR A 88 -1.60 14.02 22.54
N GLY A 89 -0.71 14.70 21.81
CA GLY A 89 -0.75 14.77 20.35
C GLY A 89 0.41 13.99 19.72
N ILE A 90 0.19 13.42 18.54
CA ILE A 90 1.30 12.87 17.75
C ILE A 90 2.15 14.06 17.26
N PRO A 91 3.47 14.10 17.53
CA PRO A 91 4.31 15.20 17.09
C PRO A 91 4.40 15.22 15.56
N GLY A 92 4.40 16.42 14.97
CA GLY A 92 4.36 16.59 13.50
C GLY A 92 5.48 15.83 12.76
N TRP A 93 6.69 15.76 13.33
CA TRP A 93 7.79 15.00 12.74
C TRP A 93 7.48 13.50 12.61
N ALA A 94 6.66 12.93 13.50
CA ALA A 94 6.28 11.52 13.43
C ALA A 94 5.36 11.26 12.24
N PHE A 95 4.41 12.16 11.97
CA PHE A 95 3.60 12.12 10.74
C PHE A 95 4.46 12.31 9.50
N THR A 96 5.37 13.30 9.48
CA THR A 96 6.30 13.50 8.34
C THR A 96 7.16 12.26 8.10
N THR A 97 7.66 11.63 9.17
CA THR A 97 8.45 10.39 9.10
C THR A 97 7.62 9.26 8.50
N CYS A 98 6.37 9.08 8.91
CA CYS A 98 5.47 8.10 8.31
C CYS A 98 5.26 8.36 6.80
N GLY A 99 5.05 9.61 6.39
CA GLY A 99 4.89 9.97 4.99
C GLY A 99 6.11 9.65 4.14
N VAL A 100 7.32 9.93 4.67
CA VAL A 100 8.59 9.57 4.02
C VAL A 100 8.76 8.06 3.96
N LEU A 101 8.49 7.34 5.06
CA LEU A 101 8.63 5.88 5.11
C LEU A 101 7.67 5.17 4.15
N ILE A 102 6.42 5.63 4.03
CA ILE A 102 5.45 5.10 3.05
C ILE A 102 5.94 5.34 1.62
N PHE A 103 6.47 6.54 1.33
CA PHE A 103 7.01 6.83 0.01
C PHE A 103 8.25 5.99 -0.32
N LEU A 104 9.12 5.78 0.67
CA LEU A 104 10.28 4.90 0.53
C LEU A 104 9.85 3.45 0.34
N ALA A 105 8.89 2.95 1.11
CA ALA A 105 8.36 1.60 0.98
C ALA A 105 7.85 1.35 -0.45
N TYR A 106 7.02 2.25 -0.95
CA TYR A 106 6.51 2.23 -2.32
C TYR A 106 7.61 2.22 -3.39
N ASN A 107 8.65 3.04 -3.22
CA ASN A 107 9.73 3.08 -4.20
C ASN A 107 10.64 1.84 -4.11
N LEU A 108 10.87 1.30 -2.91
CA LEU A 108 11.68 0.10 -2.72
C LEU A 108 11.00 -1.12 -3.33
N ASP A 109 9.68 -1.24 -3.16
CA ASP A 109 8.82 -2.19 -3.88
C ASP A 109 9.05 -2.10 -5.40
N GLY A 110 8.79 -0.95 -6.03
CA GLY A 110 9.01 -0.81 -7.48
C GLY A 110 10.46 -1.01 -7.97
N LEU A 111 11.47 -0.80 -7.11
CA LEU A 111 12.89 -1.00 -7.44
C LEU A 111 13.32 -2.46 -7.44
N ASP A 112 12.67 -3.32 -6.64
CA ASP A 112 13.10 -4.70 -6.46
C ASP A 112 13.05 -5.49 -7.78
N GLY A 113 11.98 -5.31 -8.56
CA GLY A 113 11.76 -6.03 -9.80
C GLY A 113 12.69 -5.50 -10.88
N LYS A 114 13.02 -4.19 -10.82
CA LYS A 114 14.02 -3.58 -11.72
C LYS A 114 15.40 -4.16 -11.45
N GLN A 115 15.76 -4.32 -10.17
CA GLN A 115 16.99 -4.99 -9.77
C GLN A 115 16.97 -6.48 -10.15
N ALA A 116 15.85 -7.19 -9.96
CA ALA A 116 15.72 -8.60 -10.32
C ALA A 116 15.92 -8.83 -11.82
N ARG A 117 15.33 -7.98 -12.67
CA ARG A 117 15.53 -7.97 -14.12
C ARG A 117 16.98 -7.66 -14.49
N ARG A 118 17.60 -6.68 -13.83
CA ARG A 118 19.01 -6.29 -14.06
C ARG A 118 19.99 -7.41 -13.71
N LEU A 119 19.69 -8.21 -12.69
CA LEU A 119 20.53 -9.34 -12.26
C LEU A 119 20.16 -10.67 -12.93
N GLY A 120 19.05 -10.73 -13.67
CA GLY A 120 18.58 -11.96 -14.31
C GLY A 120 17.99 -12.99 -13.34
N VAL A 121 17.43 -12.54 -12.21
CA VAL A 121 16.94 -13.40 -11.11
C VAL A 121 15.43 -13.26 -10.85
N SER A 122 14.65 -12.94 -11.87
CA SER A 122 13.17 -12.81 -11.80
C SER A 122 12.45 -14.17 -11.71
N GLY A 123 12.64 -14.88 -10.61
CA GLY A 123 12.04 -16.18 -10.34
C GLY A 123 10.76 -16.15 -9.49
N PRO A 124 10.02 -17.27 -9.42
CA PRO A 124 8.75 -17.36 -8.70
C PRO A 124 8.90 -17.17 -7.18
N LEU A 125 10.06 -17.50 -6.61
CA LEU A 125 10.33 -17.29 -5.18
C LEU A 125 10.50 -15.82 -4.82
N GLY A 126 11.16 -15.04 -5.69
CA GLY A 126 11.32 -13.60 -5.48
C GLY A 126 9.98 -12.90 -5.51
N GLU A 127 9.15 -13.24 -6.49
CA GLU A 127 7.79 -12.73 -6.58
C GLU A 127 6.89 -13.17 -5.42
N LEU A 128 6.97 -14.43 -4.99
CA LEU A 128 6.23 -14.88 -3.81
C LEU A 128 6.63 -14.09 -2.55
N PHE A 129 7.92 -13.76 -2.42
CA PHE A 129 8.41 -12.97 -1.31
C PHE A 129 7.88 -11.54 -1.38
N ASP A 130 7.95 -10.92 -2.55
CA ASP A 130 7.46 -9.57 -2.84
C ASP A 130 5.96 -9.41 -2.54
N HIS A 131 5.12 -10.08 -3.32
CA HIS A 131 3.66 -10.01 -3.14
C HIS A 131 3.20 -10.59 -1.79
N GLY A 132 4.00 -11.49 -1.21
CA GLY A 132 3.80 -11.99 0.14
C GLY A 132 3.87 -10.87 1.18
N LEU A 133 4.87 -9.99 1.09
CA LEU A 133 4.99 -8.83 1.99
C LEU A 133 3.94 -7.77 1.67
N ASP A 134 3.60 -7.54 0.40
CA ASP A 134 2.51 -6.63 0.02
C ASP A 134 1.17 -7.02 0.66
N SER A 135 0.90 -8.32 0.76
CA SER A 135 -0.31 -8.84 1.40
C SER A 135 -0.40 -8.52 2.89
N TYR A 136 0.70 -8.18 3.56
CA TYR A 136 0.67 -7.60 4.91
C TYR A 136 0.47 -6.08 4.85
N ILE A 137 1.23 -5.40 3.98
CA ILE A 137 1.23 -3.93 3.86
C ILE A 137 -0.15 -3.38 3.50
N VAL A 138 -0.94 -4.11 2.69
CA VAL A 138 -2.29 -3.71 2.29
C VAL A 138 -3.25 -3.51 3.48
N PHE A 139 -2.99 -4.15 4.64
CA PHE A 139 -3.72 -3.88 5.88
C PHE A 139 -3.17 -2.65 6.62
N LEU A 140 -1.84 -2.51 6.62
CA LEU A 140 -1.10 -1.55 7.45
C LEU A 140 -1.26 -0.10 6.96
N ILE A 141 -1.24 0.15 5.65
CA ILE A 141 -1.36 1.49 5.08
C ILE A 141 -2.71 2.16 5.42
N PRO A 142 -3.87 1.55 5.11
CA PRO A 142 -5.15 2.18 5.43
C PRO A 142 -5.36 2.32 6.93
N TYR A 143 -4.87 1.36 7.74
CA TYR A 143 -4.81 1.51 9.20
C TYR A 143 -4.04 2.78 9.60
N ALA A 144 -2.85 2.99 9.03
CA ALA A 144 -2.02 4.16 9.30
C ALA A 144 -2.74 5.46 8.88
N VAL A 145 -3.33 5.51 7.68
CA VAL A 145 -4.04 6.72 7.19
C VAL A 145 -5.22 7.08 8.10
N ILE A 146 -5.99 6.09 8.60
CA ILE A 146 -7.09 6.35 9.53
C ILE A 146 -6.61 7.05 10.82
N SER A 147 -5.38 6.79 11.27
CA SER A 147 -4.82 7.44 12.47
C SER A 147 -4.72 8.97 12.35
N ILE A 148 -4.65 9.51 11.13
CA ILE A 148 -4.64 10.97 10.88
C ILE A 148 -6.00 11.58 11.19
N PHE A 149 -7.09 10.87 10.88
CA PHE A 149 -8.44 11.33 11.21
C PHE A 149 -8.79 11.07 12.68
N GLY A 150 -8.16 10.06 13.30
CA GLY A 150 -8.43 9.64 14.67
C GLY A 150 -9.86 9.13 14.84
N ARG A 151 -10.34 9.09 16.09
CA ARG A 151 -11.74 8.77 16.43
C ARG A 151 -12.58 10.04 16.61
N ASP A 152 -12.37 11.02 15.74
CA ASP A 152 -13.11 12.28 15.78
C ASP A 152 -14.61 12.05 15.50
N PRO A 153 -15.53 12.57 16.33
CA PRO A 153 -16.95 12.31 16.17
C PRO A 153 -17.57 12.99 14.95
N VAL A 154 -16.91 14.00 14.37
CA VAL A 154 -17.43 14.78 13.24
C VAL A 154 -16.59 14.55 11.98
N TYR A 155 -15.27 14.65 12.10
CA TYR A 155 -14.35 14.68 10.96
C TYR A 155 -13.64 13.35 10.68
N SER A 156 -14.09 12.26 11.30
CA SER A 156 -13.58 10.92 11.03
C SER A 156 -14.71 9.97 10.64
N VAL A 157 -14.33 8.76 10.24
CA VAL A 157 -15.23 7.63 10.04
C VAL A 157 -15.31 6.81 11.33
N VAL A 158 -16.50 6.32 11.67
CA VAL A 158 -16.63 5.42 12.83
C VAL A 158 -15.79 4.16 12.63
N CYS A 159 -15.28 3.57 13.72
CA CYS A 159 -14.31 2.46 13.65
C CYS A 159 -14.77 1.29 12.77
N PHE A 160 -16.07 0.95 12.80
CA PHE A 160 -16.62 -0.11 11.96
C PHE A 160 -16.55 0.22 10.46
N ARG A 161 -16.82 1.48 10.07
CA ARG A 161 -16.65 1.97 8.70
C ARG A 161 -15.18 1.99 8.29
N GLY A 162 -14.29 2.40 9.19
CA GLY A 162 -12.85 2.27 8.98
C GLY A 162 -12.41 0.82 8.71
N PHE A 163 -12.94 -0.14 9.47
CA PHE A 163 -12.72 -1.57 9.22
C PHE A 163 -13.23 -2.00 7.83
N LEU A 164 -14.44 -1.59 7.44
CA LEU A 164 -14.98 -1.89 6.10
C LEU A 164 -14.14 -1.27 4.97
N MET A 165 -13.61 -0.07 5.17
CA MET A 165 -12.69 0.57 4.24
C MET A 165 -11.40 -0.26 4.06
N VAL A 166 -10.79 -0.70 5.16
CA VAL A 166 -9.62 -1.61 5.11
C VAL A 166 -9.98 -2.90 4.37
N MET A 167 -11.11 -3.54 4.70
CA MET A 167 -11.56 -4.76 4.01
C MET A 167 -11.78 -4.53 2.51
N SER A 168 -12.33 -3.38 2.12
CA SER A 168 -12.53 -3.03 0.71
C SER A 168 -11.21 -2.92 -0.05
N ILE A 169 -10.19 -2.32 0.55
CA ILE A 169 -8.86 -2.19 -0.05
C ILE A 169 -8.17 -3.56 -0.16
N VAL A 170 -8.29 -4.37 0.90
CA VAL A 170 -7.76 -5.74 0.92
C VAL A 170 -8.42 -6.61 -0.16
N ILE A 171 -9.76 -6.57 -0.28
CA ILE A 171 -10.49 -7.29 -1.32
C ILE A 171 -10.01 -6.86 -2.70
N ASN A 172 -9.80 -5.56 -2.92
CA ASN A 172 -9.29 -5.02 -4.17
C ASN A 172 -7.91 -5.61 -4.55
N PHE A 173 -7.00 -5.69 -3.57
CA PHE A 173 -5.69 -6.33 -3.74
C PHE A 173 -5.81 -7.83 -4.06
N TYR A 174 -6.69 -8.56 -3.37
CA TYR A 174 -6.88 -9.99 -3.64
C TYR A 174 -7.56 -10.25 -4.98
N ILE A 175 -8.40 -9.34 -5.48
CA ILE A 175 -9.02 -9.45 -6.82
C ILE A 175 -7.95 -9.38 -7.92
N SER A 176 -6.96 -8.47 -7.83
CA SER A 176 -5.88 -8.42 -8.84
C SER A 176 -4.99 -9.68 -8.80
N HIS A 177 -4.80 -10.26 -7.61
CA HIS A 177 -4.08 -11.53 -7.47
C HIS A 177 -4.89 -12.73 -7.97
N TRP A 178 -6.21 -12.71 -7.78
CA TRP A 178 -7.11 -13.69 -8.35
C TRP A 178 -7.12 -13.59 -9.88
N GLU A 179 -7.17 -12.39 -10.45
CA GLU A 179 -7.03 -12.16 -11.89
C GLU A 179 -5.72 -12.73 -12.41
N LYS A 180 -4.60 -12.47 -11.73
CA LYS A 180 -3.30 -13.07 -12.05
C LYS A 180 -3.34 -14.59 -12.00
N TYR A 181 -3.95 -15.16 -10.96
CA TYR A 181 -4.04 -16.61 -10.78
C TYR A 181 -4.76 -17.27 -11.96
N ASN A 182 -5.79 -16.63 -12.52
CA ASN A 182 -6.54 -17.16 -13.65
C ASN A 182 -5.89 -16.88 -15.02
N THR A 183 -5.29 -15.71 -15.21
CA THR A 183 -4.75 -15.27 -16.52
C THR A 183 -3.26 -15.54 -16.70
N GLY A 184 -2.52 -15.79 -15.62
CA GLY A 184 -1.06 -15.88 -15.60
C GLY A 184 -0.33 -14.54 -15.73
N THR A 185 -1.05 -13.41 -15.77
CA THR A 185 -0.48 -12.06 -15.90
C THR A 185 -1.02 -11.15 -14.80
N LEU A 186 -0.13 -10.42 -14.11
CA LEU A 186 -0.55 -9.41 -13.14
C LEU A 186 -0.88 -8.11 -13.85
N TYR A 187 -2.15 -7.70 -13.81
CA TYR A 187 -2.53 -6.36 -14.26
C TYR A 187 -2.45 -5.40 -13.07
N LEU A 188 -1.56 -4.42 -13.19
CA LEU A 188 -1.30 -3.47 -12.11
C LEU A 188 -2.43 -2.42 -12.07
N PRO A 189 -3.16 -2.29 -10.95
CA PRO A 189 -4.26 -1.34 -10.85
C PRO A 189 -3.73 0.09 -10.73
N TRP A 190 -4.28 1.01 -11.51
CA TRP A 190 -3.87 2.43 -11.49
C TRP A 190 -4.02 3.07 -10.11
N GLY A 191 -5.00 2.59 -9.34
CA GLY A 191 -5.26 3.07 -7.99
C GLY A 191 -4.09 2.85 -7.02
N TYR A 192 -3.22 1.86 -7.26
CA TYR A 192 -2.12 1.56 -6.34
C TYR A 192 -1.13 2.72 -6.24
N ASP A 193 -0.46 3.08 -7.34
CA ASP A 193 0.53 4.17 -7.36
C ASP A 193 -0.05 5.50 -6.85
N ILE A 194 -1.27 5.83 -7.30
CA ILE A 194 -1.97 7.04 -6.85
C ILE A 194 -2.21 6.98 -5.34
N SER A 195 -2.65 5.84 -4.80
CA SER A 195 -2.91 5.67 -3.37
C SER A 195 -1.63 5.81 -2.53
N MET A 196 -0.48 5.34 -3.03
CA MET A 196 0.81 5.45 -2.32
C MET A 196 1.30 6.90 -2.26
N TRP A 197 1.19 7.63 -3.36
CA TRP A 197 1.47 9.07 -3.41
C TRP A 197 0.54 9.86 -2.49
N VAL A 198 -0.77 9.65 -2.61
CA VAL A 198 -1.77 10.34 -1.79
C VAL A 198 -1.55 10.05 -0.31
N SER A 199 -1.33 8.79 0.08
CA SER A 199 -1.07 8.43 1.47
C SER A 199 0.17 9.12 2.03
N SER A 200 1.28 9.10 1.28
CA SER A 200 2.50 9.81 1.67
C SER A 200 2.27 11.31 1.83
N MET A 201 1.58 11.95 0.87
CA MET A 201 1.30 13.39 0.90
C MET A 201 0.40 13.76 2.07
N ILE A 202 -0.64 12.98 2.37
CA ILE A 202 -1.53 13.23 3.50
C ILE A 202 -0.73 13.21 4.81
N PHE A 203 0.18 12.25 4.99
CA PHE A 203 1.06 12.20 6.15
C PHE A 203 2.03 13.39 6.24
N ILE A 204 2.62 13.80 5.12
CA ILE A 204 3.53 14.95 5.08
C ILE A 204 2.77 16.24 5.45
N ILE A 205 1.56 16.43 4.89
CA ILE A 205 0.70 17.57 5.21
C ILE A 205 0.28 17.53 6.68
N ALA A 206 -0.10 16.37 7.22
CA ALA A 206 -0.42 16.22 8.63
C ALA A 206 0.77 16.56 9.54
N GLY A 207 2.00 16.27 9.11
CA GLY A 207 3.20 16.61 9.86
C GLY A 207 3.56 18.09 9.84
N VAL A 208 3.32 18.79 8.72
CA VAL A 208 3.65 20.22 8.56
C VAL A 208 2.53 21.12 9.09
N CYS A 209 1.28 20.79 8.78
CA CYS A 209 0.10 21.62 9.07
C CYS A 209 -0.70 21.11 10.27
N GLY A 210 -0.39 19.93 10.79
CA GLY A 210 -1.20 19.22 11.77
C GLY A 210 -2.30 18.35 11.12
N PRO A 211 -2.78 17.29 11.81
CA PRO A 211 -3.86 16.44 11.33
C PRO A 211 -5.19 17.19 11.15
N ASP A 212 -5.35 18.33 11.83
CA ASP A 212 -6.51 19.22 11.70
C ASP A 212 -6.66 19.80 10.28
N ALA A 213 -5.61 19.78 9.45
CA ALA A 213 -5.68 20.16 8.04
C ALA A 213 -6.68 19.32 7.23
N PHE A 214 -7.03 18.13 7.70
CA PHE A 214 -7.99 17.24 7.07
C PHE A 214 -9.39 17.28 7.71
N LYS A 215 -9.61 18.17 8.68
CA LYS A 215 -10.88 18.29 9.41
C LYS A 215 -11.75 19.41 8.85
N PHE A 216 -12.29 19.17 7.67
CA PHE A 216 -13.15 20.12 6.98
C PHE A 216 -14.27 19.44 6.19
N TYR A 217 -15.27 20.23 5.84
CA TYR A 217 -16.35 19.84 4.95
C TYR A 217 -15.96 20.12 3.50
N LEU A 218 -16.09 19.12 2.64
CA LEU A 218 -15.79 19.21 1.21
C LEU A 218 -16.98 19.79 0.43
N PHE A 219 -18.19 19.30 0.73
CA PHE A 219 -19.43 19.72 0.09
C PHE A 219 -20.63 19.50 1.02
N GLY A 220 -21.34 20.57 1.38
CA GLY A 220 -22.43 20.51 2.36
C GLY A 220 -21.96 19.86 3.67
N ASP A 221 -22.65 18.81 4.10
CA ASP A 221 -22.32 18.05 5.32
C ASP A 221 -21.33 16.89 5.09
N VAL A 222 -20.76 16.75 3.87
CA VAL A 222 -19.79 15.70 3.56
C VAL A 222 -18.39 16.13 3.99
N THR A 223 -17.82 15.44 4.96
CA THR A 223 -16.44 15.67 5.43
C THR A 223 -15.41 15.05 4.50
N PHE A 224 -14.18 15.57 4.54
CA PHE A 224 -13.06 15.01 3.79
C PHE A 224 -12.87 13.50 4.05
N ALA A 225 -12.98 13.06 5.32
CA ALA A 225 -12.84 11.64 5.67
C ALA A 225 -13.92 10.75 5.02
N VAL A 226 -15.17 11.22 4.95
CA VAL A 226 -16.25 10.48 4.28
C VAL A 226 -16.04 10.45 2.76
N SER A 227 -15.57 11.55 2.17
CA SER A 227 -15.19 11.57 0.75
C SER A 227 -14.03 10.61 0.46
N PHE A 228 -13.02 10.56 1.35
CA PHE A 228 -11.88 9.66 1.23
C PHE A 228 -12.31 8.18 1.31
N GLU A 229 -13.14 7.81 2.27
CA GLU A 229 -13.74 6.47 2.38
C GLU A 229 -14.53 6.10 1.13
N THR A 230 -15.39 7.00 0.66
CA THR A 230 -16.21 6.77 -0.56
C THR A 230 -15.31 6.53 -1.76
N LEU A 231 -14.26 7.34 -1.95
CA LEU A 231 -13.31 7.17 -3.04
C LEU A 231 -12.57 5.83 -2.94
N ALA A 232 -12.14 5.42 -1.74
CA ALA A 232 -11.47 4.14 -1.53
C ALA A 232 -12.35 2.95 -1.95
N HIS A 233 -13.65 2.99 -1.63
CA HIS A 233 -14.61 1.98 -2.09
C HIS A 233 -14.83 2.03 -3.61
N CYS A 234 -15.00 3.23 -4.17
CA CYS A 234 -15.27 3.41 -5.59
C CYS A 234 -14.12 2.94 -6.49
N ILE A 235 -12.86 3.19 -6.11
CA ILE A 235 -11.70 2.73 -6.88
C ILE A 235 -11.74 1.21 -7.05
N GLY A 236 -11.88 0.44 -5.97
CA GLY A 236 -11.95 -1.02 -6.08
C GLY A 236 -13.12 -1.52 -6.92
N LEU A 237 -14.32 -0.96 -6.67
CA LEU A 237 -15.55 -1.40 -7.31
C LEU A 237 -15.62 -1.09 -8.81
N PHE A 238 -15.11 0.07 -9.23
CA PHE A 238 -15.29 0.56 -10.61
C PHE A 238 -14.04 0.44 -11.46
N THR A 239 -12.84 0.44 -10.89
CA THR A 239 -11.61 0.39 -11.70
C THR A 239 -10.95 -0.98 -11.72
N THR A 240 -11.01 -1.75 -10.62
CA THR A 240 -10.31 -3.05 -10.57
C THR A 240 -11.23 -4.22 -10.88
N LEU A 241 -12.37 -4.32 -10.20
CA LEU A 241 -13.26 -5.48 -10.33
C LEU A 241 -13.77 -5.70 -11.77
N PRO A 242 -14.25 -4.67 -12.51
CA PRO A 242 -14.74 -4.87 -13.86
C PRO A 242 -13.63 -5.29 -14.84
N VAL A 243 -12.42 -4.75 -14.66
CA VAL A 243 -11.24 -5.11 -15.46
C VAL A 243 -10.82 -6.54 -15.19
N ALA A 244 -10.78 -6.96 -13.93
CA ALA A 244 -10.46 -8.34 -13.55
C ALA A 244 -11.49 -9.34 -14.11
N VAL A 245 -12.77 -9.03 -14.04
CA VAL A 245 -13.83 -9.87 -14.64
C VAL A 245 -13.67 -9.94 -16.16
N TYR A 246 -13.41 -8.81 -16.82
CA TYR A 246 -13.18 -8.77 -18.26
C TYR A 246 -11.99 -9.64 -18.66
N ASN A 247 -10.81 -9.43 -18.06
CA ASN A 247 -9.59 -10.14 -18.42
C ASN A 247 -9.64 -11.66 -18.14
N VAL A 248 -10.47 -12.10 -17.19
CA VAL A 248 -10.61 -13.54 -16.86
C VAL A 248 -11.61 -14.24 -17.78
N TYR A 249 -12.69 -13.57 -18.20
CA TYR A 249 -13.84 -14.23 -18.83
C TYR A 249 -14.16 -13.79 -20.27
N LEU A 250 -13.62 -12.67 -20.74
CA LEU A 250 -13.90 -12.08 -22.05
C LEU A 250 -12.64 -11.98 -22.91
#